data_AF-A0A830ENE2-F1
#
_entry.id   AF-A0A830ENE2-F1
#
_cell.length_a   1.000
_cell.length_b   1.000
_cell.length_c   1.000
_cell.angle_alpha   90.00
_cell.angle_beta   90.00
_cell.angle_gamma   90.00
#
_symmetry.space_group_name_H-M   'P 1'
#
loop_
_entity.id
_entity.type
_entity.pdbx_description
1 polymer ?
#
loop_
_entity_poly.entity_id
_entity_poly.type
_entity_poly.pdbx_seq_one_letter_code
_entity_poly.pdbx_strand_id
1 'polypeptide(L)'
;MADNEEDVPEEEYTELTDISGVGPSKAESLREAGFESVEDVRGADQSALADVSGIGNALAARIKADVGGLEVESETEAEVEEEGGEEAPDEDVETELQARGLTEKTPDLSDEEARLLTQRHRVGKPQFNRQDHHKKKRVSTSWRKPRGQLSKQRRGIKGKGDTVQAGFRSPTAVRGKHPSGFEEVRVHNVDDLEGVDGDTEAVRIASKVGARKRERIEEEAEDAGIRVLNPTYVEVEVSE
;
A
#
# COMPACT_ATOMS: atom_id res chain seq x y z
N MET A 1 34.24 14.86 -55.81
CA MET A 1 33.44 16.10 -55.91
C MET A 1 32.29 15.93 -54.92
N ALA A 2 32.37 16.41 -53.69
CA ALA A 2 33.42 17.19 -53.02
C ALA A 2 33.43 16.75 -51.55
N ASP A 3 34.63 16.62 -50.99
CA ASP A 3 34.89 16.70 -49.56
C ASP A 3 34.24 17.98 -49.01
N ASN A 4 33.41 17.84 -47.99
CA ASN A 4 32.89 18.95 -47.20
C ASN A 4 33.53 18.84 -45.82
N GLU A 5 34.83 19.12 -45.77
CA GLU A 5 35.48 19.61 -44.54
C GLU A 5 34.81 20.96 -44.24
N GLU A 6 33.88 20.95 -43.30
CA GLU A 6 33.44 22.18 -42.65
C GLU A 6 34.59 22.64 -41.76
N ASP A 7 35.35 23.57 -42.30
CA ASP A 7 36.35 24.43 -41.68
C ASP A 7 35.68 25.17 -40.50
N VAL A 8 35.73 24.57 -39.30
CA VAL A 8 35.33 25.22 -38.06
C VAL A 8 36.54 26.05 -37.62
N PRO A 9 36.41 27.37 -37.45
CA PRO A 9 37.55 28.20 -37.06
C PRO A 9 38.13 27.69 -35.74
N GLU A 10 39.43 27.42 -35.71
CA GLU A 10 40.17 27.22 -34.45
C GLU A 10 39.96 28.49 -33.62
N GLU A 11 39.04 28.45 -32.66
CA GLU A 11 39.04 29.39 -31.56
C GLU A 11 40.39 29.19 -30.86
N GLU A 12 41.31 30.12 -31.08
CA GLU A 12 42.65 30.11 -30.53
C GLU A 12 42.53 30.42 -29.03
N TYR A 13 42.18 29.42 -28.24
CA TYR A 13 42.23 29.48 -26.78
C TYR A 13 43.70 29.64 -26.37
N THR A 14 44.13 30.88 -26.14
CA THR A 14 45.53 31.18 -25.81
C THR A 14 45.80 31.10 -24.32
N GLU A 15 44.80 31.33 -23.48
CA GLU A 15 44.94 31.31 -22.02
C GLU A 15 43.98 30.30 -21.37
N LEU A 16 44.41 29.69 -20.26
CA LEU A 16 43.58 28.75 -19.49
C LEU A 16 42.25 29.36 -18.99
N THR A 17 42.21 30.69 -18.85
CA THR A 17 41.01 31.43 -18.45
C THR A 17 39.98 31.59 -19.55
N ASP A 18 40.34 31.29 -20.80
CA ASP A 18 39.41 31.31 -21.93
C ASP A 18 38.48 30.08 -21.90
N ILE A 19 38.84 29.04 -21.14
CA ILE A 19 38.05 27.82 -20.96
C ILE A 19 36.80 28.11 -20.11
N SER A 20 35.64 27.68 -20.61
CA SER A 20 34.34 27.83 -19.97
C SER A 20 34.31 27.27 -18.55
N GLY A 21 34.19 28.18 -17.57
CA GLY A 21 34.10 27.84 -16.14
C GLY A 21 35.43 27.82 -15.38
N VAL A 22 36.55 28.13 -16.06
CA VAL A 22 37.87 28.33 -15.48
C VAL A 22 38.12 29.83 -15.26
N GLY A 23 38.00 30.28 -14.01
CA GLY A 23 38.39 31.64 -13.62
C GLY A 23 39.87 31.72 -13.22
N PRO A 24 40.42 32.92 -12.94
CA PRO A 24 41.83 33.12 -12.62
C PRO A 24 42.34 32.25 -11.46
N SER A 25 41.52 32.02 -10.44
CA SER A 25 41.88 31.17 -9.30
C SER A 25 42.01 29.70 -9.67
N LYS A 26 41.15 29.20 -10.57
CA LYS A 26 41.19 27.81 -11.03
C LYS A 26 42.26 27.60 -12.09
N ALA A 27 42.52 28.61 -12.92
CA ALA A 27 43.65 28.61 -13.84
C ALA A 27 44.97 28.51 -13.07
N GLU A 28 45.08 29.18 -11.91
CA GLU A 28 46.26 29.03 -11.04
C GLU A 28 46.36 27.61 -10.46
N SER A 29 45.25 27.02 -10.00
CA SER A 29 45.25 25.63 -9.54
C SER A 29 45.62 24.62 -10.64
N LEU A 30 45.24 24.88 -11.89
CA LEU A 30 45.67 24.06 -13.04
C LEU A 30 47.17 24.19 -13.30
N ARG A 31 47.73 25.40 -13.23
CA ARG A 31 49.18 25.62 -13.35
C ARG A 31 49.96 24.97 -12.22
N GLU A 32 49.48 25.09 -10.97
CA GLU A 32 50.09 24.42 -9.81
C GLU A 32 50.07 22.90 -9.95
N ALA A 33 49.05 22.34 -10.63
CA ALA A 33 48.96 20.93 -10.97
C ALA A 33 49.78 20.52 -12.21
N GLY A 34 50.44 21.48 -12.87
CA GLY A 34 51.33 21.25 -14.02
C GLY A 34 50.67 21.36 -15.40
N PHE A 35 49.41 21.80 -15.49
CA PHE A 35 48.73 22.10 -16.76
C PHE A 35 48.88 23.59 -17.06
N GLU A 36 49.97 23.96 -17.75
CA GLU A 36 50.34 25.36 -17.98
C GLU A 36 49.68 25.96 -19.22
N SER A 37 49.29 25.11 -20.18
CA SER A 37 48.68 25.51 -21.45
C SER A 37 47.35 24.79 -21.72
N VAL A 38 46.56 25.32 -22.67
CA VAL A 38 45.29 24.70 -23.09
C VAL A 38 45.54 23.34 -23.76
N GLU A 39 46.70 23.16 -24.40
CA GLU A 39 47.12 21.87 -24.97
C GLU A 39 47.36 20.82 -23.88
N ASP A 40 47.92 21.20 -22.74
CA ASP A 40 48.13 20.30 -21.60
C ASP A 40 46.79 19.80 -21.05
N VAL A 41 45.80 20.70 -20.93
CA VAL A 41 44.43 20.35 -20.49
C VAL A 41 43.73 19.46 -21.54
N ARG A 42 43.96 19.72 -22.83
CA ARG A 42 43.44 18.89 -23.93
C ARG A 42 44.09 17.50 -23.95
N GLY A 43 45.34 17.34 -23.51
CA GLY A 43 46.01 16.04 -23.39
C GLY A 43 45.77 15.27 -22.08
N ALA A 44 45.26 15.93 -21.04
CA ALA A 44 45.10 15.34 -19.70
C ALA A 44 43.80 14.52 -19.53
N ASP A 45 43.85 13.38 -18.86
CA ASP A 45 42.65 12.59 -18.57
C ASP A 45 41.65 13.35 -17.70
N GLN A 46 40.36 13.05 -17.87
CA GLN A 46 39.30 13.70 -17.10
C GLN A 46 39.49 13.51 -15.58
N SER A 47 39.96 12.35 -15.15
CA SER A 47 40.29 12.03 -13.76
C SER A 47 41.42 12.92 -13.24
N ALA A 48 42.50 13.07 -14.02
CA ALA A 48 43.63 13.93 -13.67
C ALA A 48 43.23 15.39 -13.50
N LEU A 49 42.28 15.88 -14.32
CA LEU A 49 41.70 17.22 -14.16
C LEU A 49 40.77 17.32 -12.95
N ALA A 50 40.07 16.24 -12.60
CA ALA A 50 39.15 16.19 -11.46
C ALA A 50 39.86 16.12 -10.10
N ASP A 51 41.12 15.66 -10.09
CA ASP A 51 41.95 15.63 -8.89
C ASP A 51 42.53 17.01 -8.54
N VAL A 52 42.46 17.99 -9.46
CA VAL A 52 42.91 19.36 -9.23
C VAL A 52 41.99 20.05 -8.22
N SER A 53 42.58 20.67 -7.21
CA SER A 53 41.84 21.34 -6.14
C SER A 53 40.87 22.39 -6.70
N GLY A 54 39.56 22.18 -6.51
CA GLY A 54 38.52 23.10 -6.98
C GLY A 54 37.95 22.77 -8.36
N ILE A 55 38.42 21.71 -9.02
CA ILE A 55 37.88 21.17 -10.27
C ILE A 55 37.34 19.78 -9.97
N GLY A 56 36.05 19.66 -9.63
CA GLY A 56 35.44 18.34 -9.45
C GLY A 56 35.10 17.65 -10.77
N ASN A 57 34.73 16.37 -10.72
CA ASN A 57 34.35 15.54 -11.89
C ASN A 57 33.43 16.25 -12.90
N ALA A 58 32.43 17.00 -12.43
CA ALA A 58 31.49 17.72 -13.29
C ALA A 58 32.12 18.90 -14.03
N LEU A 59 33.07 19.60 -13.40
CA LEU A 59 33.78 20.71 -14.05
C LEU A 59 34.88 20.18 -14.98
N ALA A 60 35.57 19.11 -14.59
CA ALA A 60 36.56 18.43 -15.44
C ALA A 60 35.94 17.94 -16.76
N ALA A 61 34.77 17.29 -16.69
CA ALA A 61 34.01 16.89 -17.88
C ALA A 61 33.66 18.08 -18.79
N ARG A 62 33.26 19.21 -18.19
CA ARG A 62 32.90 20.43 -18.94
C ARG A 62 34.11 21.07 -19.60
N ILE A 63 35.22 21.18 -18.87
CA ILE A 63 36.50 21.69 -19.39
C ILE A 63 36.94 20.83 -20.58
N LYS A 64 36.88 19.51 -20.44
CA LYS A 64 37.28 18.57 -21.48
C LYS A 64 36.39 18.65 -22.73
N ALA A 65 35.08 18.84 -22.54
CA ALA A 65 34.14 19.07 -23.63
C ALA A 65 34.38 20.41 -24.35
N ASP A 66 34.79 21.45 -23.62
CA ASP A 66 35.04 22.79 -24.14
C ASP A 66 36.34 22.85 -24.96
N VAL A 67 37.42 22.24 -24.48
CA VAL A 67 38.70 22.16 -25.22
C VAL A 67 38.73 21.07 -26.29
N GLY A 68 37.62 20.32 -26.47
CA GLY A 68 37.42 19.33 -27.53
C GLY A 68 38.09 17.97 -27.31
N GLY A 69 38.48 17.62 -26.08
CA GLY A 69 39.22 16.39 -25.78
C GLY A 69 38.37 15.27 -25.17
N LEU A 70 37.12 15.09 -25.59
CA LEU A 70 36.26 14.04 -25.02
C LEU A 70 36.74 12.63 -25.43
N GLU A 71 37.68 12.07 -24.65
CA GLU A 71 38.01 10.65 -24.67
C GLU A 71 37.07 9.94 -23.71
N VAL A 72 36.08 9.24 -24.28
CA VAL A 72 35.14 8.41 -23.53
C VAL A 72 35.82 7.07 -23.25
N GLU A 73 36.62 7.02 -22.20
CA GLU A 73 37.02 5.73 -21.61
C GLU A 73 35.97 5.31 -20.60
N SER A 74 35.16 4.34 -21.01
CA SER A 74 34.23 3.63 -20.14
C SER A 74 35.03 2.71 -19.24
N GLU A 75 35.42 3.17 -18.05
CA GLU A 75 35.65 2.37 -16.84
C GLU A 75 36.21 3.27 -15.74
N THR A 76 35.37 3.67 -14.79
CA THR A 76 35.84 4.06 -13.46
C THR A 76 35.09 3.19 -12.47
N GLU A 77 35.75 2.10 -12.07
CA GLU A 77 35.32 1.21 -11.00
C GLU A 77 35.29 2.01 -9.70
N ALA A 78 34.09 2.30 -9.22
CA ALA A 78 33.89 2.74 -7.85
C ALA A 78 33.75 1.48 -6.98
N GLU A 79 34.81 1.15 -6.24
CA GLU A 79 34.73 0.15 -5.16
C GLU A 79 33.76 0.66 -4.09
N VAL A 80 32.54 0.13 -4.09
CA VAL A 80 31.56 0.27 -3.02
C VAL A 80 31.65 -1.01 -2.19
N GLU A 81 32.00 -0.89 -0.92
CA GLU A 81 31.93 -2.00 0.03
C GLU A 81 30.50 -2.55 0.09
N GLU A 82 30.31 -3.77 -0.40
CA GLU A 82 29.08 -4.55 -0.23
C GLU A 82 28.90 -4.94 1.24
N GLU A 83 28.10 -4.16 1.96
CA GLU A 83 27.20 -4.72 2.98
C GLU A 83 25.75 -4.38 2.60
N GLY A 84 25.10 -5.31 1.92
CA GLY A 84 23.69 -5.24 1.58
C GLY A 84 23.42 -6.08 0.34
N GLY A 85 23.11 -7.37 0.55
CA GLY A 85 22.90 -8.34 -0.51
C GLY A 85 21.97 -7.83 -1.60
N GLU A 86 22.41 -8.00 -2.85
CA GLU A 86 21.56 -7.91 -4.03
C GLU A 86 20.49 -8.99 -3.94
N GLU A 87 19.26 -8.59 -3.57
CA GLU A 87 18.08 -9.37 -3.92
C GLU A 87 18.01 -9.42 -5.45
N ALA A 88 18.09 -10.64 -5.99
CA ALA A 88 17.87 -10.91 -7.40
C ALA A 88 16.53 -10.29 -7.87
N PRO A 89 16.41 -9.87 -9.13
CA PRO A 89 15.12 -9.43 -9.65
C PRO A 89 14.13 -10.58 -9.51
N ASP A 90 13.08 -10.37 -8.71
CA ASP A 90 11.98 -11.31 -8.53
C ASP A 90 11.54 -11.80 -9.91
N GLU A 91 11.62 -13.12 -10.14
CA GLU A 91 10.90 -13.75 -11.23
C GLU A 91 9.44 -13.29 -11.12
N ASP A 92 8.78 -12.94 -12.23
CA ASP A 92 7.36 -12.56 -12.26
C ASP A 92 6.49 -13.76 -11.81
N VAL A 93 6.48 -14.05 -10.51
CA VAL A 93 5.68 -15.10 -9.89
C VAL A 93 4.26 -14.60 -9.75
N GLU A 94 3.30 -15.39 -10.22
CA GLU A 94 1.88 -15.03 -10.11
C GLU A 94 1.50 -14.98 -8.62
N THR A 95 1.09 -13.82 -8.11
CA THR A 95 0.66 -13.65 -6.72
C THR A 95 -0.86 -13.49 -6.61
N GLU A 96 -1.47 -14.05 -5.56
CA GLU A 96 -2.89 -13.89 -5.28
C GLU A 96 -3.16 -13.45 -3.83
N LEU A 97 -4.29 -12.79 -3.60
CA LEU A 97 -4.70 -12.34 -2.27
C LEU A 97 -5.36 -13.47 -1.49
N GLN A 98 -4.73 -13.91 -0.41
CA GLN A 98 -5.27 -14.89 0.52
C GLN A 98 -5.57 -14.28 1.89
N ALA A 99 -6.67 -14.71 2.52
CA ALA A 99 -7.05 -14.28 3.86
C ALA A 99 -6.23 -15.03 4.92
N ARG A 100 -5.74 -14.32 5.95
CA ARG A 100 -5.12 -14.94 7.12
C ARG A 100 -6.14 -15.75 7.94
N GLY A 101 -5.67 -16.80 8.62
CA GLY A 101 -6.45 -17.56 9.60
C GLY A 101 -7.48 -18.53 9.01
N LEU A 102 -8.22 -19.16 9.92
CA LEU A 102 -9.18 -20.24 9.64
C LEU A 102 -10.51 -19.74 9.05
N THR A 103 -10.47 -19.15 7.84
CA THR A 103 -11.63 -18.51 7.21
C THR A 103 -12.78 -19.47 6.92
N GLU A 104 -12.49 -20.74 6.59
CA GLU A 104 -13.52 -21.74 6.26
C GLU A 104 -14.06 -22.51 7.48
N LYS A 105 -13.55 -22.24 8.69
CA LYS A 105 -14.03 -22.92 9.91
C LYS A 105 -15.52 -22.67 10.12
N THR A 106 -16.26 -23.71 10.49
CA THR A 106 -17.71 -23.70 10.77
C THR A 106 -17.94 -24.23 12.18
N PRO A 107 -18.89 -23.68 12.96
CA PRO A 107 -19.11 -24.11 14.33
C PRO A 107 -19.84 -25.45 14.43
N ASP A 108 -19.64 -26.13 15.55
CA ASP A 108 -20.41 -27.31 15.91
C ASP A 108 -21.72 -26.89 16.60
N LEU A 109 -22.82 -26.92 15.85
CA LEU A 109 -24.15 -26.58 16.36
C LEU A 109 -24.97 -27.82 16.68
N SER A 110 -25.80 -27.75 17.72
CA SER A 110 -26.81 -28.78 17.96
C SER A 110 -27.85 -28.82 16.83
N ASP A 111 -28.47 -29.98 16.59
CA ASP A 111 -29.50 -30.16 15.54
C ASP A 111 -30.62 -29.12 15.63
N GLU A 112 -31.04 -28.78 16.86
CA GLU A 112 -32.09 -27.79 17.10
C GLU A 112 -31.61 -26.38 16.76
N GLU A 113 -30.39 -26.01 17.12
CA GLU A 113 -29.82 -24.70 16.78
C GLU A 113 -29.61 -24.55 15.28
N ALA A 114 -29.08 -25.58 14.62
CA ALA A 114 -28.94 -25.61 13.16
C ALA A 114 -30.31 -25.41 12.49
N ARG A 115 -31.34 -26.13 12.94
CA ARG A 115 -32.72 -25.99 12.45
C ARG A 115 -33.25 -24.57 12.63
N LEU A 116 -33.09 -23.98 13.82
CA LEU A 116 -33.56 -22.63 14.13
C LEU A 116 -32.79 -21.56 13.34
N LEU A 117 -31.49 -21.78 13.09
CA LEU A 117 -30.66 -20.89 12.30
C LEU A 117 -31.12 -20.87 10.84
N THR A 118 -31.38 -22.05 10.26
CA THR A 118 -31.97 -22.17 8.93
C THR A 118 -33.38 -21.54 8.87
N GLN A 119 -34.21 -21.73 9.91
CA GLN A 119 -35.52 -21.08 9.99
C GLN A 119 -35.38 -19.55 9.99
N ARG A 120 -34.44 -18.99 10.76
CA ARG A 120 -34.17 -17.55 10.81
C ARG A 120 -33.77 -17.01 9.43
N HIS A 121 -32.87 -17.71 8.73
CA HIS A 121 -32.44 -17.34 7.39
C HIS A 121 -33.60 -17.39 6.39
N ARG A 122 -34.40 -18.45 6.43
CA ARG A 122 -35.55 -18.65 5.53
C ARG A 122 -36.68 -17.64 5.73
N VAL A 123 -37.04 -17.33 6.98
CA VAL A 123 -38.15 -16.43 7.30
C VAL A 123 -37.75 -14.96 7.10
N GLY A 124 -36.53 -14.60 7.49
CA GLY A 124 -36.04 -13.22 7.41
C GLY A 124 -36.88 -12.24 8.25
N LYS A 125 -36.86 -10.96 7.86
CA LYS A 125 -37.64 -9.88 8.47
C LYS A 125 -37.89 -8.79 7.44
N PRO A 126 -38.98 -8.01 7.54
CA PRO A 126 -39.16 -6.84 6.70
C PRO A 126 -38.07 -5.80 7.01
N GLN A 127 -37.86 -4.85 6.09
CA GLN A 127 -36.80 -3.85 6.22
C GLN A 127 -36.97 -2.91 7.42
N PHE A 128 -38.20 -2.74 7.93
CA PHE A 128 -38.52 -1.81 9.02
C PHE A 128 -38.01 -0.38 8.81
N ASN A 129 -38.08 0.11 7.58
CA ASN A 129 -37.77 1.51 7.28
C ASN A 129 -38.90 2.44 7.72
N ARG A 130 -38.56 3.69 8.10
CA ARG A 130 -39.55 4.73 8.45
C ARG A 130 -40.56 4.94 7.33
N GLN A 131 -41.84 5.13 7.66
CA GLN A 131 -42.87 5.43 6.66
C GLN A 131 -42.47 6.65 5.79
N ASP A 132 -42.77 6.56 4.49
CA ASP A 132 -42.55 7.63 3.51
C ASP A 132 -41.09 8.15 3.39
N HIS A 133 -40.08 7.44 3.91
CA HIS A 133 -38.67 7.82 3.75
C HIS A 133 -38.26 7.95 2.26
N HIS A 134 -38.72 7.02 1.43
CA HIS A 134 -38.49 7.04 -0.03
C HIS A 134 -39.11 8.25 -0.74
N LYS A 135 -40.07 8.95 -0.13
CA LYS A 135 -40.73 10.11 -0.75
C LYS A 135 -40.00 11.43 -0.51
N LYS A 136 -39.15 11.51 0.53
CA LYS A 136 -38.49 12.75 0.94
C LYS A 136 -37.07 12.47 1.43
N LYS A 137 -36.07 13.01 0.71
CA LYS A 137 -34.64 12.88 1.06
C LYS A 137 -34.28 13.27 2.49
N ARG A 138 -34.96 14.28 3.07
CA ARG A 138 -34.77 14.70 4.47
C ARG A 138 -35.24 13.67 5.52
N VAL A 139 -36.02 12.67 5.11
CA VAL A 139 -36.54 11.63 5.99
C VAL A 139 -35.68 10.39 5.79
N SER A 140 -34.82 10.10 6.77
CA SER A 140 -33.96 8.92 6.73
C SER A 140 -34.73 7.61 6.90
N THR A 141 -34.07 6.51 6.57
CA THR A 141 -34.56 5.13 6.69
C THR A 141 -34.79 4.68 8.14
N SER A 142 -34.07 5.27 9.09
CA SER A 142 -34.12 4.93 10.52
C SER A 142 -35.56 4.90 11.06
N TRP A 143 -35.99 3.74 11.55
CA TRP A 143 -37.35 3.50 12.02
C TRP A 143 -37.83 4.54 13.03
N ARG A 144 -39.05 5.03 12.85
CA ARG A 144 -39.77 5.85 13.84
C ARG A 144 -41.22 5.39 13.86
N LYS A 145 -41.77 5.15 15.05
CA LYS A 145 -43.17 4.75 15.22
C LYS A 145 -44.08 5.76 14.52
N PRO A 146 -44.94 5.35 13.57
CA PRO A 146 -45.85 6.27 12.89
C PRO A 146 -46.87 6.82 13.90
N ARG A 147 -46.81 8.12 14.19
CA ARG A 147 -47.66 8.76 15.22
C ARG A 147 -48.93 9.40 14.67
N GLY A 148 -48.96 9.79 13.40
CA GLY A 148 -50.07 10.56 12.83
C GLY A 148 -51.43 9.85 12.95
N GLN A 149 -52.47 10.59 13.35
CA GLN A 149 -53.80 10.05 13.59
C GLN A 149 -54.39 9.32 12.37
N LEU A 150 -54.07 9.80 11.16
CA LEU A 150 -54.52 9.23 9.88
C LEU A 150 -53.42 8.47 9.12
N SER A 151 -52.27 8.20 9.75
CA SER A 151 -51.20 7.42 9.11
C SER A 151 -51.72 6.05 8.71
N LYS A 152 -51.48 5.70 7.44
CA LYS A 152 -51.94 4.44 6.85
C LYS A 152 -51.15 3.25 7.40
N GLN A 153 -49.85 3.43 7.65
CA GLN A 153 -49.00 2.45 8.33
C GLN A 153 -49.44 2.24 9.78
N ARG A 154 -49.71 3.32 10.55
CA ARG A 154 -50.20 3.20 11.94
C ARG A 154 -51.53 2.42 12.02
N ARG A 155 -52.42 2.62 11.04
CA ARG A 155 -53.71 1.92 10.94
C ARG A 155 -53.59 0.48 10.44
N GLY A 156 -52.39 -0.01 10.11
CA GLY A 156 -52.19 -1.38 9.64
C GLY A 156 -52.73 -1.66 8.24
N ILE A 157 -52.82 -0.65 7.37
CA ILE A 157 -53.28 -0.85 5.98
C ILE A 157 -52.21 -1.64 5.21
N LYS A 158 -52.58 -2.81 4.69
CA LYS A 158 -51.71 -3.68 3.88
C LYS A 158 -51.07 -2.88 2.73
N GLY A 159 -49.77 -3.12 2.50
CA GLY A 159 -48.98 -2.41 1.48
C GLY A 159 -48.30 -1.13 1.96
N LYS A 160 -48.48 -0.71 3.23
CA LYS A 160 -47.75 0.43 3.82
C LYS A 160 -46.55 0.02 4.68
N GLY A 161 -46.18 -1.27 4.62
CA GLY A 161 -45.11 -1.87 5.41
C GLY A 161 -45.54 -2.22 6.83
N ASP A 162 -44.92 -3.25 7.38
CA ASP A 162 -45.19 -3.71 8.74
C ASP A 162 -44.67 -2.71 9.78
N THR A 163 -45.37 -2.66 10.93
CA THR A 163 -44.89 -1.92 12.10
C THR A 163 -44.09 -2.85 13.00
N VAL A 164 -43.01 -2.32 13.61
CA VAL A 164 -42.21 -3.08 14.58
C VAL A 164 -43.11 -3.59 15.72
N GLN A 165 -43.05 -4.89 15.96
CA GLN A 165 -43.79 -5.62 17.00
C GLN A 165 -42.92 -6.76 17.56
N ALA A 166 -43.23 -7.23 18.77
CA ALA A 166 -42.47 -8.30 19.42
C ALA A 166 -42.54 -9.65 18.67
N GLY A 167 -43.59 -9.89 17.89
CA GLY A 167 -43.76 -11.11 17.09
C GLY A 167 -42.74 -11.29 15.96
N PHE A 168 -42.01 -10.24 15.59
CA PHE A 168 -40.94 -10.31 14.58
C PHE A 168 -39.57 -10.70 15.15
N ARG A 169 -39.50 -11.04 16.44
CA ARG A 169 -38.24 -11.48 17.05
C ARG A 169 -37.82 -12.84 16.48
N SER A 170 -36.52 -13.00 16.26
CA SER A 170 -35.94 -14.30 15.93
C SER A 170 -35.98 -15.25 17.14
N PRO A 171 -35.88 -16.58 16.92
CA PRO A 171 -35.81 -17.55 18.00
C PRO A 171 -34.66 -17.23 18.96
N THR A 172 -34.87 -17.45 20.27
CA THR A 172 -33.93 -17.01 21.30
C THR A 172 -32.57 -17.69 21.18
N ALA A 173 -32.52 -19.00 20.91
CA ALA A 173 -31.28 -19.77 20.81
C ALA A 173 -30.32 -19.32 19.70
N VAL A 174 -30.83 -18.71 18.63
CA VAL A 174 -30.02 -18.28 17.46
C VAL A 174 -30.06 -16.76 17.24
N ARG A 175 -30.59 -16.01 18.22
CA ARG A 175 -30.68 -14.55 18.11
C ARG A 175 -29.30 -13.95 18.35
N GLY A 176 -28.76 -13.27 17.33
CA GLY A 176 -27.45 -12.61 17.43
C GLY A 176 -26.31 -13.41 16.80
N LYS A 177 -26.45 -14.73 16.62
CA LYS A 177 -25.46 -15.57 15.93
C LYS A 177 -25.14 -15.07 14.52
N HIS A 178 -23.88 -15.13 14.12
CA HIS A 178 -23.42 -14.86 12.75
C HIS A 178 -24.17 -15.76 11.75
N PRO A 179 -24.29 -15.40 10.45
CA PRO A 179 -24.90 -16.30 9.45
C PRO A 179 -24.26 -17.68 9.37
N SER A 180 -22.96 -17.81 9.66
CA SER A 180 -22.27 -19.10 9.76
C SER A 180 -22.65 -19.91 11.01
N GLY A 181 -23.26 -19.28 12.01
CA GLY A 181 -23.65 -19.92 13.27
C GLY A 181 -22.83 -19.56 14.48
N PHE A 182 -21.65 -18.94 14.32
CA PHE A 182 -20.81 -18.54 15.45
C PHE A 182 -21.47 -17.46 16.31
N GLU A 183 -21.16 -17.45 17.61
CA GLU A 183 -21.35 -16.29 18.45
C GLU A 183 -20.18 -15.31 18.25
N GLU A 184 -20.48 -14.02 18.10
CA GLU A 184 -19.44 -13.02 17.80
C GLU A 184 -18.83 -12.46 19.09
N VAL A 185 -17.53 -12.67 19.29
CA VAL A 185 -16.76 -12.05 20.37
C VAL A 185 -15.99 -10.85 19.82
N ARG A 186 -16.09 -9.70 20.49
CA ARG A 186 -15.44 -8.46 20.03
C ARG A 186 -14.11 -8.26 20.75
N VAL A 187 -13.03 -8.22 19.98
CA VAL A 187 -11.64 -8.24 20.48
C VAL A 187 -10.91 -6.94 20.16
N HIS A 188 -10.09 -6.47 21.10
CA HIS A 188 -9.30 -5.23 21.02
C HIS A 188 -7.78 -5.46 21.13
N ASN A 189 -7.36 -6.58 21.70
CA ASN A 189 -5.97 -6.96 21.95
C ASN A 189 -5.83 -8.49 22.01
N VAL A 190 -4.62 -9.00 22.23
CA VAL A 190 -4.34 -10.45 22.27
C VAL A 190 -4.93 -11.09 23.52
N ASP A 191 -4.90 -10.41 24.66
CA ASP A 191 -5.43 -10.91 25.93
C ASP A 191 -6.95 -11.16 25.86
N ASP A 192 -7.68 -10.39 25.04
CA ASP A 192 -9.12 -10.59 24.80
C ASP A 192 -9.44 -11.92 24.06
N LEU A 193 -8.44 -12.64 23.54
CA LEU A 193 -8.61 -13.99 22.97
C LEU A 193 -8.68 -15.07 24.06
N GLU A 194 -8.23 -14.77 25.27
CA GLU A 194 -8.21 -15.73 26.37
C GLU A 194 -9.65 -16.13 26.76
N GLY A 195 -9.92 -17.44 26.77
CA GLY A 195 -11.21 -18.00 27.14
C GLY A 195 -12.27 -18.03 26.01
N VAL A 196 -11.91 -17.63 24.80
CA VAL A 196 -12.77 -17.77 23.61
C VAL A 196 -12.75 -19.21 23.11
N ASP A 197 -13.93 -19.82 22.95
CA ASP A 197 -14.06 -21.18 22.42
C ASP A 197 -14.18 -21.15 20.88
N GLY A 198 -13.11 -21.52 20.17
CA GLY A 198 -13.07 -21.49 18.71
C GLY A 198 -14.08 -22.39 17.99
N ASP A 199 -14.73 -23.34 18.68
CA ASP A 199 -15.72 -24.24 18.09
C ASP A 199 -17.14 -23.64 18.13
N THR A 200 -17.42 -22.76 19.10
CA THR A 200 -18.73 -22.11 19.28
C THR A 200 -18.71 -20.62 18.90
N GLU A 201 -17.56 -19.97 19.11
CA GLU A 201 -17.37 -18.53 19.01
C GLU A 201 -16.40 -18.16 17.88
N ALA A 202 -16.62 -17.00 17.28
CA ALA A 202 -15.69 -16.41 16.32
C ALA A 202 -15.41 -14.96 16.70
N VAL A 203 -14.18 -14.54 16.41
CA VAL A 203 -13.69 -13.23 16.83
C VAL A 203 -13.91 -12.20 15.74
N ARG A 204 -14.40 -11.02 16.13
CA ARG A 204 -14.39 -9.80 15.31
C ARG A 204 -13.46 -8.77 15.93
N ILE A 205 -12.34 -8.52 15.25
CA ILE A 205 -11.37 -7.51 15.66
C ILE A 205 -11.97 -6.12 15.47
N ALA A 206 -11.94 -5.29 16.50
CA ALA A 206 -12.45 -3.93 16.42
C ALA A 206 -11.70 -3.10 15.36
N SER A 207 -12.44 -2.29 14.60
CA SER A 207 -11.87 -1.47 13.52
C SER A 207 -10.80 -0.46 13.93
N LYS A 208 -10.72 -0.10 15.22
CA LYS A 208 -9.69 0.81 15.76
C LYS A 208 -8.33 0.15 15.99
N VAL A 209 -8.25 -1.18 15.91
CA VAL A 209 -7.00 -1.91 16.09
C VAL A 209 -6.16 -1.77 14.82
N GLY A 210 -4.95 -1.23 14.94
CA GLY A 210 -4.04 -1.02 13.81
C GLY A 210 -3.33 -2.30 13.36
N ALA A 211 -2.79 -2.30 12.14
CA ALA A 211 -2.21 -3.46 11.46
C ALA A 211 -1.20 -4.25 12.32
N ARG A 212 -0.22 -3.58 12.94
CA ARG A 212 0.78 -4.23 13.82
C ARG A 212 0.16 -5.07 14.94
N LYS A 213 -0.95 -4.61 15.53
CA LYS A 213 -1.63 -5.37 16.58
C LYS A 213 -2.57 -6.42 15.99
N ARG A 214 -3.18 -6.14 14.83
CA ARG A 214 -4.02 -7.11 14.12
C ARG A 214 -3.24 -8.36 13.74
N GLU A 215 -2.04 -8.20 13.22
CA GLU A 215 -1.14 -9.32 12.88
C GLU A 215 -0.98 -10.31 14.04
N ARG A 216 -0.56 -9.80 15.20
CA ARG A 216 -0.41 -10.62 16.41
C ARG A 216 -1.71 -11.28 16.88
N ILE A 217 -2.84 -10.59 16.73
CA ILE A 217 -4.15 -11.16 17.09
C ILE A 217 -4.55 -12.25 16.11
N GLU A 218 -4.27 -12.08 14.82
CA GLU A 218 -4.64 -13.03 13.77
C GLU A 218 -3.81 -14.31 13.88
N GLU A 219 -2.50 -14.20 14.10
CA GLU A 219 -1.60 -15.33 14.35
C GLU A 219 -2.02 -16.13 15.59
N GLU A 220 -2.15 -15.47 16.74
CA GLU A 220 -2.53 -16.14 17.99
C GLU A 220 -3.95 -16.74 17.92
N ALA A 221 -4.88 -16.08 17.21
CA ALA A 221 -6.22 -16.62 17.01
C ALA A 221 -6.19 -17.88 16.14
N GLU A 222 -5.35 -17.91 15.10
CA GLU A 222 -5.18 -19.10 14.25
C GLU A 222 -4.59 -20.26 15.04
N ASP A 223 -3.54 -20.01 15.83
CA ASP A 223 -2.91 -21.00 16.71
C ASP A 223 -3.88 -21.55 17.77
N ALA A 224 -4.75 -20.70 18.32
CA ALA A 224 -5.82 -21.09 19.23
C ALA A 224 -7.01 -21.78 18.52
N GLY A 225 -6.99 -21.91 17.20
CA GLY A 225 -8.06 -22.54 16.43
C GLY A 225 -9.32 -21.69 16.29
N ILE A 226 -9.22 -20.36 16.47
CA ILE A 226 -10.34 -19.41 16.46
C ILE A 226 -10.46 -18.74 15.09
N ARG A 227 -11.68 -18.68 14.56
CA ARG A 227 -11.94 -17.97 13.30
C ARG A 227 -12.00 -16.45 13.51
N VAL A 228 -11.24 -15.70 12.71
CA VAL A 228 -11.38 -14.23 12.59
C VAL A 228 -12.39 -13.87 11.50
N LEU A 229 -13.46 -13.15 11.85
CA LEU A 229 -14.55 -12.79 10.93
C LEU A 229 -14.19 -11.66 9.95
N ASN A 230 -13.18 -10.86 10.29
CA ASN A 230 -12.69 -9.75 9.46
C ASN A 230 -11.17 -9.86 9.28
N PRO A 231 -10.68 -10.85 8.52
CA PRO A 231 -9.26 -11.12 8.35
C PRO A 231 -8.57 -10.07 7.47
N THR A 232 -7.27 -9.94 7.65
CA THR A 232 -6.38 -9.22 6.73
C THR A 232 -6.05 -10.12 5.53
N TYR A 233 -6.07 -9.57 4.33
CA TYR A 233 -5.65 -10.26 3.10
C TYR A 233 -4.19 -9.92 2.81
N VAL A 234 -3.40 -10.93 2.48
CA VAL A 234 -1.98 -10.82 2.13
C VAL A 234 -1.74 -11.43 0.76
N GLU A 235 -0.74 -10.90 0.04
CA GLU A 235 -0.30 -11.44 -1.24
C GLU A 235 0.55 -12.69 -0.98
N VAL A 236 0.20 -13.80 -1.62
CA VAL A 236 0.89 -15.08 -1.53
C VAL A 236 1.23 -15.54 -2.93
N GLU A 237 2.44 -16.06 -3.11
CA GLU A 237 2.91 -16.62 -4.39
C GLU A 237 2.15 -17.90 -4.72
N VAL A 238 1.65 -17.98 -5.96
CA VAL A 238 0.97 -19.16 -6.48
C VAL A 238 1.99 -19.99 -7.26
N SER A 239 2.38 -21.14 -6.71
CA SER A 239 3.12 -22.14 -7.47
C SER A 239 2.13 -22.93 -8.35
N GLU A 240 2.26 -22.82 -9.68
CA GLU A 240 1.54 -23.66 -10.66
C GLU A 240 1.79 -25.17 -10.49
#